data_AF-A0A3D0CTR6-F1
#
_entry.id   AF-A0A3D0CTR6-F1
#
_cell.length_a   1.000
_cell.length_b   1.000
_cell.length_c   1.000
_cell.angle_alpha   90.00
_cell.angle_beta   90.00
_cell.angle_gamma   90.00
#
_symmetry.space_group_name_H-M   'P 1'
#
loop_
_entity.id
_entity.type
_entity.pdbx_description
1 polymer ?
#
loop_
_entity_poly.entity_id
_entity_poly.type
_entity_poly.pdbx_seq_one_letter_code
_entity_poly.pdbx_strand_id
1 'polypeptide(L)'
;LQARNGRTLAVPGSGLRAVHPRVNVPLAEAIARRGALLSELHPDTPARGPSLMARDRIVSGLSQAVIVVEAGERSGSLDTAAKARRQGRLLLAVPGSPGTDALLAEGAELLDSRAAGLDSLSQCIRTDSPGTGATQLSLWD
;
A
#
# COMPACT_ATOMS: atom_id res chain seq x y z
N LEU A 1 1.87 -10.06 11.43
CA LEU A 1 2.80 -9.40 12.38
C LEU A 1 3.91 -10.36 12.88
N GLN A 2 4.43 -11.25 12.03
CA GLN A 2 5.36 -12.31 12.45
C GLN A 2 6.84 -11.97 12.21
N ALA A 3 7.13 -10.94 11.42
CA ALA A 3 8.50 -10.45 11.24
C ALA A 3 9.06 -9.90 12.56
N ARG A 4 10.24 -10.37 12.98
CA ARG A 4 10.94 -9.85 14.15
C ARG A 4 11.25 -8.37 13.93
N ASN A 5 10.84 -7.52 14.87
CA ASN A 5 10.96 -6.05 14.81
C ASN A 5 10.25 -5.36 13.63
N GLY A 6 9.46 -6.10 12.84
CA GLY A 6 8.64 -5.53 11.78
C GLY A 6 7.51 -4.66 12.33
N ARG A 7 7.19 -3.60 11.61
CA ARG A 7 6.06 -2.71 11.91
C ARG A 7 5.07 -2.72 10.75
N THR A 8 3.81 -2.43 11.04
CA THR A 8 2.75 -2.32 10.03
C THR A 8 1.98 -1.05 10.29
N LEU A 9 1.72 -0.30 9.22
CA LEU A 9 0.76 0.79 9.23
C LEU A 9 -0.46 0.35 8.41
N ALA A 10 -1.66 0.60 8.92
CA ALA A 10 -2.88 0.29 8.19
C ALA A 10 -3.74 1.54 8.01
N VAL A 11 -4.33 1.67 6.82
CA VAL A 11 -5.23 2.76 6.47
C VAL A 11 -6.64 2.19 6.24
N PRO A 12 -7.50 2.12 7.27
CA PRO A 12 -8.89 1.71 7.09
C PRO A 12 -9.65 2.71 6.20
N GLY A 13 -10.68 2.25 5.51
CA GLY A 13 -11.58 3.10 4.72
C GLY A 13 -12.76 3.56 5.55
N SER A 14 -12.61 3.52 6.87
CA SER A 14 -13.54 3.92 7.90
C SER A 14 -12.79 4.72 8.96
N GLY A 15 -13.54 5.34 9.87
CA GLY A 15 -13.00 5.92 11.08
C GLY A 15 -12.41 4.86 12.01
N LEU A 16 -11.53 5.29 12.92
CA LEU A 16 -10.77 4.41 13.80
C LEU A 16 -11.62 3.65 14.83
N ARG A 17 -12.84 4.10 15.13
CA ARG A 17 -13.82 3.41 16.00
C ARG A 17 -14.80 2.54 15.21
N ALA A 18 -14.71 2.53 13.88
CA ALA A 18 -15.61 1.82 12.98
C ALA A 18 -14.84 0.90 12.00
N VAL A 19 -13.79 0.24 12.46
CA VAL A 19 -12.92 -0.64 11.64
C VAL A 19 -13.74 -1.64 10.82
N HIS A 20 -13.43 -1.71 9.52
CA HIS A 20 -14.10 -2.59 8.56
C HIS A 20 -13.06 -3.42 7.77
N PRO A 21 -13.35 -4.71 7.50
CA PRO A 21 -14.48 -5.48 8.01
C PRO A 21 -14.37 -5.71 9.53
N ARG A 22 -15.51 -5.88 10.21
CA ARG A 22 -15.55 -6.02 11.69
C ARG A 22 -14.69 -7.18 12.20
N VAL A 23 -14.57 -8.25 11.44
CA VAL A 23 -13.72 -9.40 11.76
C VAL A 23 -12.24 -9.04 11.91
N ASN A 24 -11.80 -7.91 11.31
CA ASN A 24 -10.42 -7.44 11.40
C ASN A 24 -10.15 -6.53 12.60
N VAL A 25 -11.12 -6.27 13.50
CA VAL A 25 -10.88 -5.47 14.72
C VAL A 25 -9.70 -6.01 15.55
N PRO A 26 -9.60 -7.32 15.85
CA PRO A 26 -8.46 -7.84 16.62
C PRO A 26 -7.11 -7.63 15.89
N LEU A 27 -7.11 -7.71 14.56
CA LEU A 27 -5.92 -7.45 13.75
C LEU A 27 -5.53 -5.96 13.79
N ALA A 28 -6.50 -5.06 13.70
CA ALA A 28 -6.27 -3.62 13.78
C ALA A 28 -5.67 -3.22 15.14
N GLU A 29 -6.18 -3.78 16.23
CA GLU A 29 -5.60 -3.61 17.57
C GLU A 29 -4.18 -4.18 17.65
N ALA A 30 -3.93 -5.35 17.05
CA ALA A 30 -2.60 -5.94 17.01
C ALA A 30 -1.59 -5.09 16.24
N ILE A 31 -2.02 -4.49 15.13
CA ILE A 31 -1.23 -3.53 14.36
C ILE A 31 -0.94 -2.29 15.20
N ALA A 32 -1.94 -1.71 15.87
CA ALA A 32 -1.79 -0.52 16.69
C ALA A 32 -0.78 -0.68 17.84
N ARG A 33 -0.63 -1.90 18.40
CA ARG A 33 0.35 -2.17 19.47
C ARG A 33 1.81 -2.03 19.05
N ARG A 34 2.15 -2.19 17.77
CA ARG A 34 3.54 -2.21 17.26
C ARG A 34 3.74 -1.37 16.00
N GLY A 35 2.75 -0.56 15.67
CA GLY A 35 2.62 0.16 14.40
C GLY A 35 1.61 1.29 14.56
N ALA A 36 0.79 1.51 13.54
CA ALA A 36 -0.25 2.54 13.62
C ALA A 36 -1.47 2.25 12.74
N LEU A 37 -2.60 2.84 13.10
CA LEU A 37 -3.78 2.99 12.25
C LEU A 37 -3.90 4.46 11.88
N LEU A 38 -4.11 4.75 10.59
CA LEU A 38 -4.27 6.11 10.08
C LEU A 38 -5.60 6.23 9.33
N SER A 39 -6.41 7.21 9.67
CA SER A 39 -7.65 7.51 8.94
C SER A 39 -7.83 9.00 8.79
N GLU A 40 -8.30 9.42 7.62
CA GLU A 40 -8.69 10.81 7.33
C GLU A 40 -10.17 11.09 7.65
N LEU A 41 -10.90 10.07 8.13
CA LEU A 41 -12.32 10.15 8.40
C LEU A 41 -12.58 10.41 9.88
N HIS A 42 -13.77 10.97 10.18
CA HIS A 42 -14.24 11.10 11.56
C HIS A 42 -14.20 9.71 12.26
N PRO A 43 -13.81 9.61 13.54
CA PRO A 43 -13.58 8.33 14.22
C PRO A 43 -14.72 7.30 14.08
N ASP A 44 -15.97 7.75 14.04
CA ASP A 44 -17.15 6.90 13.96
C ASP A 44 -17.69 6.67 12.53
N THR A 45 -17.02 7.19 11.48
CA THR A 45 -17.49 7.04 10.09
C THR A 45 -17.40 5.58 9.63
N PRO A 46 -18.52 4.94 9.20
CA PRO A 46 -18.47 3.58 8.68
C PRO A 46 -17.82 3.52 7.29
N ALA A 47 -17.26 2.36 6.92
CA ALA A 47 -16.72 2.15 5.58
C ALA A 47 -17.84 2.16 4.53
N ARG A 48 -17.55 2.77 3.38
CA ARG A 48 -18.39 2.77 2.17
C ARG A 48 -17.49 2.54 0.96
N GLY A 49 -18.05 2.06 -0.16
CA GLY A 49 -17.29 1.80 -1.39
C GLY A 49 -16.33 2.95 -1.77
N PRO A 50 -16.80 4.20 -1.86
CA PRO A 50 -15.94 5.34 -2.18
C PRO A 50 -14.82 5.59 -1.17
N SER A 51 -15.04 5.40 0.13
CA SER A 51 -14.01 5.62 1.14
C SER A 51 -12.96 4.50 1.15
N LEU A 52 -13.35 3.28 0.76
CA LEU A 52 -12.42 2.17 0.55
C LEU A 52 -11.47 2.43 -0.62
N MET A 53 -11.94 3.08 -1.68
CA MET A 53 -11.09 3.49 -2.81
C MET A 53 -10.28 4.75 -2.46
N ALA A 54 -10.89 5.75 -1.83
CA ALA A 54 -10.25 7.03 -1.55
C ALA A 54 -8.95 6.86 -0.74
N ARG A 55 -8.95 5.99 0.27
CA ARG A 55 -7.78 5.85 1.16
C ARG A 55 -6.54 5.26 0.50
N ASP A 56 -6.68 4.54 -0.62
CA ASP A 56 -5.54 3.87 -1.26
C ASP A 56 -4.49 4.88 -1.77
N ARG A 57 -4.88 6.15 -1.95
CA ARG A 57 -3.93 7.23 -2.26
C ARG A 57 -2.98 7.52 -1.09
N ILE A 58 -3.43 7.28 0.14
CA ILE A 58 -2.63 7.42 1.36
C ILE A 58 -1.72 6.20 1.48
N VAL A 59 -2.24 5.00 1.21
CA VAL A 59 -1.44 3.75 1.21
C VAL A 59 -0.27 3.85 0.23
N SER A 60 -0.55 4.16 -1.04
CA SER A 60 0.49 4.39 -2.06
C SER A 60 1.36 5.61 -1.72
N GLY A 61 0.75 6.69 -1.23
CA GLY A 61 1.46 7.93 -0.93
C GLY A 61 2.48 7.82 0.20
N LEU A 62 2.23 6.99 1.20
CA LEU A 62 3.16 6.71 2.30
C LEU A 62 4.22 5.66 1.94
N SER A 63 4.06 4.97 0.82
CA SER A 63 4.94 3.86 0.43
C SER A 63 6.07 4.36 -0.47
N GLN A 64 7.26 3.77 -0.31
CA GLN A 64 8.35 3.93 -1.29
C GLN A 64 8.10 3.09 -2.54
N ALA A 65 7.49 1.93 -2.36
CA ALA A 65 7.11 1.01 -3.43
C ALA A 65 5.75 0.36 -3.13
N VAL A 66 5.00 0.04 -4.18
CA VAL A 66 3.75 -0.72 -4.12
C VAL A 66 3.97 -2.07 -4.80
N ILE A 67 3.67 -3.14 -4.09
CA ILE A 67 3.79 -4.52 -4.59
C ILE A 67 2.39 -5.10 -4.74
N VAL A 68 2.02 -5.48 -5.97
CA VAL A 68 0.77 -6.19 -6.25
C VAL A 68 1.06 -7.68 -6.40
N VAL A 69 0.61 -8.45 -5.42
CA VAL A 69 0.86 -9.90 -5.37
C VAL A 69 -0.17 -10.69 -6.18
N GLU A 70 -1.43 -10.25 -6.18
CA GLU A 70 -2.52 -10.89 -6.92
C GLU A 70 -3.61 -9.88 -7.24
N ALA A 71 -4.14 -9.92 -8.47
CA ALA A 71 -5.25 -9.09 -8.90
C ALA A 71 -6.01 -9.74 -10.08
N GLY A 72 -7.35 -9.76 -10.00
CA GLY A 72 -8.18 -9.98 -11.20
C GLY A 72 -8.31 -8.71 -12.05
N GLU A 73 -8.86 -8.84 -13.25
CA GLU A 73 -9.02 -7.74 -14.23
C GLU A 73 -9.78 -6.51 -13.71
N ARG A 74 -10.67 -6.69 -12.73
CA ARG A 74 -11.47 -5.62 -12.10
C ARG A 74 -11.19 -5.47 -10.61
N SER A 75 -9.96 -5.77 -10.17
CA SER A 75 -9.57 -5.69 -8.77
C SER A 75 -9.37 -4.25 -8.29
N GLY A 76 -9.75 -3.96 -7.04
CA GLY A 76 -9.42 -2.70 -6.37
C GLY A 76 -7.92 -2.45 -6.23
N SER A 77 -7.09 -3.51 -6.23
CA SER A 77 -5.63 -3.39 -6.23
C SER A 77 -5.09 -2.63 -7.45
N LEU A 78 -5.78 -2.70 -8.60
CA LEU A 78 -5.39 -1.98 -9.82
C LEU A 78 -5.57 -0.47 -9.67
N ASP A 79 -6.58 -0.03 -8.94
CA ASP A 79 -6.78 1.39 -8.61
C ASP A 79 -5.66 1.89 -7.68
N THR A 80 -5.21 1.07 -6.73
CA THR A 80 -4.02 1.37 -5.92
C THR A 80 -2.75 1.47 -6.78
N ALA A 81 -2.54 0.55 -7.72
CA ALA A 81 -1.40 0.58 -8.65
C ALA A 81 -1.41 1.84 -9.54
N ALA A 82 -2.59 2.24 -10.04
CA ALA A 82 -2.74 3.45 -10.82
C ALA A 82 -2.40 4.72 -9.99
N LYS A 83 -2.80 4.76 -8.71
CA LYS A 83 -2.41 5.86 -7.80
C LYS A 83 -0.91 5.88 -7.54
N ALA A 84 -0.30 4.72 -7.32
CA ALA A 84 1.13 4.57 -7.13
C ALA A 84 1.92 5.15 -8.32
N ARG A 85 1.54 4.77 -9.56
CA ARG A 85 2.14 5.32 -10.79
C ARG A 85 2.01 6.85 -10.87
N ARG A 86 0.81 7.39 -10.62
CA ARG A 86 0.60 8.86 -10.63
C ARG A 86 1.44 9.60 -9.59
N GLN A 87 1.76 8.95 -8.48
CA GLN A 87 2.58 9.49 -7.40
C GLN A 87 4.09 9.24 -7.61
N GLY A 88 4.49 8.64 -8.73
CA GLY A 88 5.88 8.31 -9.00
C GLY A 88 6.45 7.29 -8.01
N ARG A 89 5.62 6.32 -7.58
CA ARG A 89 6.06 5.22 -6.72
C ARG A 89 6.50 4.03 -7.55
N LEU A 90 7.57 3.36 -7.13
CA LEU A 90 7.98 2.08 -7.68
C LEU A 90 6.79 1.11 -7.62
N LEU A 91 6.44 0.51 -8.76
CA LEU A 91 5.36 -0.46 -8.84
C LEU A 91 5.96 -1.81 -9.24
N LEU A 92 5.84 -2.78 -8.34
CA LEU A 92 6.22 -4.16 -8.61
C LEU A 92 4.99 -5.05 -8.69
N ALA A 93 5.05 -6.09 -9.52
CA ALA A 93 3.99 -7.07 -9.66
C ALA A 93 4.55 -8.50 -9.65
N VAL A 94 3.84 -9.41 -8.97
CA VAL A 94 4.13 -10.85 -8.98
C VAL A 94 3.35 -11.49 -10.13
N PRO A 95 4.01 -12.24 -11.04
CA PRO A 95 3.34 -12.82 -12.19
C PRO A 95 2.36 -13.94 -11.78
N GLY A 96 1.34 -14.18 -12.59
CA GLY A 96 0.45 -15.33 -12.44
C GLY A 96 -1.02 -15.01 -12.13
N SER A 97 -1.45 -13.77 -12.32
CA SER A 97 -2.86 -13.40 -12.29
C SER A 97 -3.17 -12.36 -13.37
N PRO A 98 -4.41 -12.32 -13.92
CA PRO A 98 -4.72 -11.45 -15.05
C PRO A 98 -4.38 -9.96 -14.84
N GLY A 99 -4.64 -9.44 -13.64
CA GLY A 99 -4.35 -8.06 -13.30
C GLY A 99 -2.87 -7.80 -13.06
N THR A 100 -2.12 -8.73 -12.47
CA THR A 100 -0.68 -8.55 -12.27
C THR A 100 0.08 -8.67 -13.59
N ASP A 101 -0.31 -9.60 -14.45
CA ASP A 101 0.26 -9.76 -15.79
C ASP A 101 -0.02 -8.53 -16.66
N ALA A 102 -1.21 -7.93 -16.55
CA ALA A 102 -1.51 -6.64 -17.18
C ALA A 102 -0.62 -5.50 -16.65
N LEU A 103 -0.41 -5.41 -15.33
CA LEU A 103 0.50 -4.40 -14.77
C LEU A 103 1.93 -4.57 -15.28
N LEU A 104 2.42 -5.80 -15.42
CA LEU A 104 3.74 -6.10 -15.99
C LEU A 104 3.82 -5.67 -17.46
N ALA A 105 2.80 -5.97 -18.26
CA ALA A 105 2.71 -5.52 -19.65
C ALA A 105 2.68 -3.98 -19.78
N GLU A 106 2.12 -3.30 -18.78
CA GLU A 106 2.10 -1.83 -18.66
C GLU A 106 3.38 -1.25 -18.01
N GLY A 107 4.42 -2.06 -17.78
CA GLY A 107 5.73 -1.59 -17.31
C GLY A 107 5.90 -1.55 -15.79
N ALA A 108 5.13 -2.32 -15.01
CA ALA A 108 5.51 -2.62 -13.62
C ALA A 108 6.76 -3.52 -13.58
N GLU A 109 7.58 -3.38 -12.54
CA GLU A 109 8.76 -4.22 -12.35
C GLU A 109 8.36 -5.64 -11.92
N LEU A 110 8.99 -6.65 -12.52
CA LEU A 110 8.75 -8.04 -12.18
C LEU A 110 9.32 -8.37 -10.80
N LEU A 111 8.47 -8.82 -9.88
CA LEU A 111 8.90 -9.41 -8.62
C LEU A 111 8.79 -10.93 -8.69
N ASP A 112 9.90 -11.60 -8.96
CA ASP A 112 9.98 -13.06 -8.87
C ASP A 112 10.05 -13.50 -7.41
N SER A 113 8.92 -13.96 -6.87
CA SER A 113 8.81 -14.42 -5.47
C SER A 113 9.66 -15.66 -5.15
N ARG A 114 10.14 -16.40 -6.16
CA ARG A 114 10.98 -17.59 -5.98
C ARG A 114 12.47 -17.25 -5.94
N ALA A 115 12.87 -16.15 -6.59
CA ALA A 115 14.26 -15.72 -6.70
C ALA A 115 14.59 -14.50 -5.84
N ALA A 116 13.62 -13.64 -5.54
CA ALA A 116 13.85 -12.41 -4.81
C ALA A 116 13.96 -12.64 -3.30
N GLY A 117 15.17 -12.50 -2.77
CA GLY A 117 15.39 -12.32 -1.33
C GLY A 117 14.91 -10.93 -0.86
N LEU A 118 14.55 -10.83 0.42
CA LEU A 118 14.12 -9.55 1.03
C LEU A 118 15.22 -8.48 0.95
N ASP A 119 16.49 -8.85 0.99
CA ASP A 119 17.61 -7.90 0.91
C ASP A 119 17.71 -7.26 -0.48
N SER A 120 17.58 -8.06 -1.55
CA SER A 120 17.56 -7.57 -2.93
C SER A 120 16.35 -6.68 -3.19
N LEU A 121 15.18 -7.07 -2.71
CA LEU A 121 13.96 -6.25 -2.78
C LEU A 121 14.17 -4.92 -2.06
N SER A 122 14.76 -4.96 -0.86
CA SER A 122 15.05 -3.75 -0.08
C SER A 122 16.06 -2.84 -0.79
N GLN A 123 17.03 -3.41 -1.50
CA GLN A 123 17.99 -2.64 -2.28
C GLN A 123 17.33 -1.97 -3.49
N CYS A 124 16.52 -2.72 -4.26
CA CYS A 124 15.73 -2.19 -5.39
C CYS A 124 14.87 -0.98 -4.96
N ILE A 125 14.11 -1.11 -3.86
CA ILE A 125 13.27 -0.03 -3.34
C ILE A 125 14.09 1.20 -2.94
N ARG A 126 15.28 1.00 -2.36
CA ARG A 126 16.17 2.11 -1.96
C ARG A 126 16.82 2.80 -3.14
N THR A 127 17.16 2.08 -4.21
CA THR A 127 17.79 2.65 -5.40
C THR A 127 16.80 3.41 -6.29
N ASP A 128 15.54 2.97 -6.32
CA ASP A 128 14.48 3.64 -7.08
C ASP A 128 13.83 4.79 -6.31
N SER A 129 14.07 4.88 -5.00
CA SER A 129 13.63 6.03 -4.23
C SER A 129 14.27 7.28 -4.85
N PRO A 130 13.50 8.20 -5.47
CA PRO A 130 14.06 9.43 -5.98
C PRO A 130 14.80 10.06 -4.82
N GLY A 131 16.10 10.34 -5.04
CA GLY A 131 16.98 10.85 -4.01
C GLY A 131 16.27 11.91 -3.20
N THR A 132 16.52 11.93 -1.89
CA THR A 132 15.95 12.83 -0.88
C THR A 132 16.31 14.30 -1.18
N GLY A 133 15.88 14.80 -2.33
CA GLY A 133 15.98 16.16 -2.84
C GLY A 133 14.59 16.70 -3.18
N ALA A 134 13.53 16.01 -2.75
CA ALA A 134 12.21 16.62 -2.66
C ALA A 134 12.24 17.60 -1.49
N THR A 135 12.35 18.89 -1.84
CA THR A 135 11.99 20.04 -1.03
C THR A 135 10.92 19.66 -0.03
N GLN A 136 11.18 19.92 1.25
CA GLN A 136 10.17 19.92 2.30
C GLN A 136 8.99 20.75 1.77
N LEU A 137 7.94 20.07 1.29
CA LEU A 137 6.67 20.72 1.00
C LEU A 137 6.16 21.17 2.36
N SER A 138 6.45 22.44 2.71
CA SER A 138 5.72 23.15 3.74
C SER A 138 4.26 23.02 3.36
N LEU A 139 3.50 22.30 4.18
CA LEU A 139 2.04 22.26 4.08
C LEU A 139 1.40 23.61 4.47
N TRP A 140 2.21 24.64 4.72
CA TRP A 140 1.83 25.91 5.34
C TRP A 140 2.44 27.15 4.67
N ASP A 141 3.06 27.01 3.49
CA ASP A 141 3.45 28.17 2.66
C ASP A 141 2.42 28.42 1.55
#